data_AF-A0A5P1F6R4-F1
#
_entry.id   AF-A0A5P1F6R4-F1
#
_cell.length_a   1.000
_cell.length_b   1.000
_cell.length_c   1.000
_cell.angle_alpha   90.00
_cell.angle_beta   90.00
_cell.angle_gamma   90.00
#
_symmetry.space_group_name_H-M   'P 1'
#
loop_
_entity.id
_entity.type
_entity.pdbx_description
1 polymer ?
#
loop_
_entity_poly.entity_id
_entity_poly.type
_entity_poly.pdbx_seq_one_letter_code
_entity_poly.pdbx_strand_id
1 'polypeptide(L)'
;MASVDIKHQRFIDVSLGKKRAVSIPDDLDDVVDDEEDEAWREWGRKKAKEEEGFKPPDLSKMNPMEIQAEMLKRHVGPAFGFVKLRLGISRTQEEITTTAMRWSKVLRTGSVEVKFMGVDLSTIMFTIERGQDIEELKEFVLSQPEAYEMKIGEQTFRRPGDPPLEEVIEMLRRKRNGDSTSDQQHPEDEL
;
A
#
# COMPACT_ATOMS: atom_id res chain seq x y z
N MET A 1 -46.87 74.92 -8.67
CA MET A 1 -48.20 74.89 -9.33
C MET A 1 -48.15 73.74 -10.35
N ALA A 2 -48.55 72.52 -10.00
CA ALA A 2 -49.92 72.01 -9.78
C ALA A 2 -50.65 71.71 -11.10
N SER A 3 -50.85 70.41 -11.38
CA SER A 3 -52.01 69.81 -12.07
C SER A 3 -51.86 68.28 -11.93
N VAL A 4 -52.61 67.64 -11.04
CA VAL A 4 -54.02 67.21 -11.11
C VAL A 4 -54.17 65.88 -11.88
N ASP A 5 -54.63 64.90 -11.11
CA ASP A 5 -55.12 63.56 -11.42
C ASP A 5 -56.03 63.44 -12.65
N ILE A 6 -56.15 62.21 -13.19
CA ILE A 6 -57.43 61.48 -13.33
C ILE A 6 -57.18 59.98 -13.61
N LYS A 7 -58.10 59.17 -13.07
CA LYS A 7 -58.19 57.72 -12.94
C LYS A 7 -58.61 56.95 -14.22
N HIS A 8 -58.11 55.70 -14.27
CA HIS A 8 -58.76 54.44 -14.71
C HIS A 8 -59.27 54.26 -16.15
N GLN A 9 -58.72 53.27 -16.87
CA GLN A 9 -59.49 52.18 -17.51
C GLN A 9 -58.54 51.04 -17.95
N ARG A 10 -58.88 49.78 -17.63
CA ARG A 10 -58.20 48.59 -18.18
C ARG A 10 -58.60 48.37 -19.63
N PHE A 11 -57.63 48.05 -20.48
CA PHE A 11 -57.79 47.20 -21.65
C PHE A 11 -56.57 46.27 -21.71
N ILE A 12 -56.80 44.96 -21.62
CA ILE A 12 -55.77 43.95 -21.89
C ILE A 12 -55.87 43.69 -23.39
N ASP A 13 -54.90 44.18 -24.15
CA ASP A 13 -54.70 43.80 -25.54
C ASP A 13 -53.69 42.65 -25.57
N VAL A 14 -54.16 41.45 -25.92
CA VAL A 14 -53.30 40.29 -26.19
C VAL A 14 -52.90 40.37 -27.66
N SER A 15 -51.77 41.00 -27.92
CA SER A 15 -51.14 40.98 -29.24
C SER A 15 -50.17 39.80 -29.32
N LEU A 16 -50.50 38.80 -30.14
CA LEU A 16 -49.73 37.58 -30.35
C LEU A 16 -48.28 37.88 -30.76
N GLY A 17 -47.32 37.39 -29.97
CA GLY A 17 -45.91 37.36 -30.32
C GLY A 17 -45.66 36.49 -31.55
N LYS A 18 -45.26 37.15 -32.65
CA LYS A 18 -44.84 36.53 -33.90
C LYS A 18 -43.45 35.90 -33.71
N LYS A 19 -43.40 34.72 -33.08
CA LYS A 19 -42.19 33.90 -33.00
C LYS A 19 -41.92 33.32 -34.39
N ARG A 20 -40.95 33.89 -35.11
CA ARG A 20 -40.36 33.21 -36.27
C ARG A 20 -39.59 32.02 -35.71
N ALA A 21 -40.20 30.84 -35.76
CA ALA A 21 -39.51 29.60 -35.43
C ALA A 21 -38.43 29.38 -36.49
N VAL A 22 -37.16 29.50 -36.09
CA VAL A 22 -36.07 28.92 -36.87
C VAL A 22 -36.23 27.42 -36.69
N SER A 23 -36.77 26.76 -37.71
CA SER A 23 -36.91 25.30 -37.74
C SER A 23 -35.54 24.73 -38.11
N ILE A 24 -34.80 24.27 -37.11
CA ILE A 24 -33.63 23.42 -37.35
C ILE A 24 -34.20 22.07 -37.79
N PRO A 25 -33.89 21.57 -39.00
CA PRO A 25 -34.32 20.24 -39.40
C PRO A 25 -33.74 19.19 -38.44
N ASP A 26 -34.57 18.21 -38.06
CA ASP A 26 -34.25 17.15 -37.09
C ASP A 26 -33.35 16.05 -37.68
N ASP A 27 -33.05 16.11 -38.98
CA ASP A 27 -32.07 15.24 -39.64
C ASP A 27 -30.65 15.75 -39.38
N LEU A 28 -30.13 15.50 -38.18
CA LEU A 28 -28.70 15.63 -37.82
C LEU A 28 -27.91 14.34 -38.12
N ASP A 29 -28.35 13.54 -39.08
CA ASP A 29 -27.73 12.26 -39.48
C ASP A 29 -26.52 12.47 -40.43
N ASP A 30 -26.34 13.70 -40.92
CA ASP A 30 -25.21 14.17 -41.74
C ASP A 30 -23.96 14.52 -40.89
N VAL A 31 -24.16 14.79 -39.60
CA VAL A 31 -23.10 15.24 -38.71
C VAL A 31 -22.22 14.05 -38.33
N VAL A 32 -21.14 13.86 -39.09
CA VAL A 32 -20.05 12.97 -38.70
C VAL A 32 -19.33 13.63 -37.52
N ASP A 33 -19.46 13.04 -36.33
CA ASP A 33 -18.67 13.42 -35.15
C ASP A 33 -17.22 12.99 -35.36
N ASP A 34 -16.45 13.83 -36.05
CA ASP A 34 -15.03 13.63 -36.34
C ASP A 34 -14.11 14.10 -35.20
N GLU A 35 -14.68 14.47 -34.04
CA GLU A 35 -13.95 14.87 -32.82
C GLU A 35 -13.89 13.74 -31.75
N GLU A 36 -14.19 12.49 -32.11
CA GLU A 36 -13.73 11.34 -31.31
C GLU A 36 -12.21 11.19 -31.49
N ASP A 37 -11.44 11.82 -30.61
CA ASP A 37 -9.99 11.66 -30.47
C ASP A 37 -9.58 10.19 -30.64
N GLU A 38 -8.50 9.92 -31.39
CA GLU A 38 -7.95 8.56 -31.54
C GLU A 38 -7.68 7.89 -30.17
N ALA A 39 -7.45 8.70 -29.14
CA ALA A 39 -7.33 8.29 -27.75
C ALA A 39 -8.58 7.57 -27.19
N TRP A 40 -9.79 7.97 -27.59
CA TRP A 40 -11.05 7.35 -27.18
C TRP A 40 -11.29 6.00 -27.86
N ARG A 41 -10.89 5.86 -29.14
CA ARG A 41 -10.94 4.56 -29.83
C ARG A 41 -9.95 3.56 -29.27
N GLU A 42 -8.80 4.00 -28.78
CA GLU A 42 -7.85 3.13 -28.09
C GLU A 42 -8.36 2.65 -26.73
N TRP A 43 -9.20 3.43 -26.05
CA TRP A 43 -9.74 3.08 -24.73
C TRP A 43 -10.62 1.81 -24.76
N GLY A 44 -11.33 1.56 -25.88
CA GLY A 44 -12.16 0.36 -26.09
C GLY A 44 -11.44 -0.81 -26.78
N ARG A 45 -10.27 -0.59 -27.39
CA ARG A 45 -9.47 -1.67 -27.96
C ARG A 45 -8.88 -2.47 -26.81
N LYS A 46 -9.33 -3.72 -26.65
CA LYS A 46 -8.58 -4.72 -25.90
C LYS A 46 -7.19 -4.78 -26.52
N LYS A 47 -6.19 -4.15 -25.88
CA LYS A 47 -4.80 -4.36 -26.26
C LYS A 47 -4.63 -5.87 -26.31
N ALA A 48 -4.18 -6.39 -27.45
CA ALA A 48 -3.80 -7.78 -27.55
C ALA A 48 -2.90 -8.01 -26.35
N LYS A 49 -3.38 -8.81 -25.41
CA LYS A 49 -2.67 -9.13 -24.19
C LYS A 49 -1.37 -9.74 -24.70
N GLU A 50 -0.31 -8.97 -24.64
CA GLU A 50 1.02 -9.51 -24.85
C GLU A 50 1.12 -10.59 -23.77
N GLU A 51 1.00 -11.85 -24.18
CA GLU A 51 1.01 -13.01 -23.29
C GLU A 51 2.41 -13.25 -22.69
N GLU A 52 3.19 -12.19 -22.50
CA GLU A 52 4.45 -12.23 -21.78
C GLU A 52 4.22 -12.58 -20.29
N GLY A 53 3.03 -12.33 -19.75
CA GLY A 53 2.68 -12.65 -18.36
C GLY A 53 2.25 -14.10 -18.10
N PHE A 54 2.00 -14.93 -19.12
CA PHE A 54 1.41 -16.27 -18.95
C PHE A 54 2.36 -17.43 -19.27
N LYS A 55 3.61 -17.15 -19.63
CA LYS A 55 4.60 -18.23 -19.73
C LYS A 55 5.03 -18.63 -18.32
N PRO A 56 4.79 -19.89 -17.90
CA PRO A 56 5.35 -20.37 -16.65
C PRO A 56 6.89 -20.23 -16.75
N PRO A 57 7.53 -19.78 -15.66
CA PRO A 57 8.98 -19.64 -15.66
C PRO A 57 9.60 -21.02 -15.82
N ASP A 58 10.73 -21.10 -16.51
CA ASP A 58 11.48 -22.36 -16.69
C ASP A 58 12.16 -22.73 -15.37
N LEU A 59 11.41 -23.38 -14.47
CA LEU A 59 11.86 -23.77 -13.14
C LEU A 59 13.03 -24.77 -13.17
N SER A 60 13.26 -25.46 -14.29
CA SER A 60 14.32 -26.48 -14.41
C SER A 60 15.74 -25.90 -14.40
N LYS A 61 15.91 -24.60 -14.65
CA LYS A 61 17.21 -23.93 -14.65
C LYS A 61 17.47 -23.08 -13.41
N MET A 62 16.46 -22.89 -12.57
CA MET A 62 16.51 -21.99 -11.41
C MET A 62 16.95 -22.73 -10.14
N ASN A 63 17.62 -22.02 -9.23
CA ASN A 63 17.89 -22.55 -7.90
C ASN A 63 16.61 -22.52 -7.03
N PRO A 64 16.54 -23.31 -5.94
CA PRO A 64 15.36 -23.36 -5.08
C PRO A 64 14.92 -22.01 -4.48
N MET A 65 15.85 -21.08 -4.25
CA MET A 65 15.52 -19.73 -3.74
C MET A 65 14.90 -18.85 -4.83
N GLU A 66 15.41 -18.91 -6.05
CA GLU A 66 14.88 -18.19 -7.21
C GLU A 66 13.47 -18.65 -7.56
N ILE A 67 13.22 -19.97 -7.49
CA ILE A 67 11.89 -20.55 -7.67
C ILE A 67 10.91 -19.97 -6.65
N GLN A 68 11.29 -19.91 -5.38
CA GLN A 68 10.44 -19.37 -4.32
C GLN A 68 10.16 -17.87 -4.49
N ALA A 69 11.16 -17.08 -4.88
CA ALA A 69 11.00 -15.67 -5.16
C ALA A 69 10.03 -15.43 -6.32
N GLU A 70 10.15 -16.23 -7.39
CA GLU A 70 9.27 -16.16 -8.54
C GLU A 70 7.83 -16.59 -8.20
N MET A 71 7.67 -17.61 -7.36
CA MET A 71 6.35 -18.00 -6.84
C MET A 71 5.72 -16.90 -5.99
N LEU A 72 6.51 -16.21 -5.14
CA LEU A 72 6.01 -15.11 -4.32
C LEU A 72 5.59 -13.91 -5.16
N LYS A 73 6.39 -13.57 -6.18
CA LYS A 73 6.08 -12.49 -7.13
C LYS A 73 4.76 -12.73 -7.87
N ARG A 74 4.45 -13.98 -8.16
CA ARG A 74 3.21 -14.39 -8.84
C ARG A 74 2.09 -14.79 -7.87
N HIS A 75 2.28 -14.65 -6.56
CA HIS A 75 1.27 -15.02 -5.58
C HIS A 75 0.12 -14.01 -5.61
N VAL A 76 -1.07 -14.46 -6.02
CA VAL A 76 -2.27 -13.60 -6.12
C VAL A 76 -3.21 -13.80 -4.92
N GLY A 77 -3.03 -14.87 -4.14
CA GLY A 77 -3.92 -15.21 -3.03
C GLY A 77 -3.57 -14.50 -1.71
N PRO A 78 -4.37 -14.75 -0.66
CA PRO A 78 -4.06 -14.28 0.69
C PRO A 78 -2.72 -14.83 1.16
N ALA A 79 -2.01 -14.05 1.96
CA ALA A 79 -0.77 -14.47 2.59
C ALA A 79 -0.70 -13.93 4.02
N PHE A 80 0.16 -14.56 4.82
CA PHE A 80 0.49 -14.07 6.14
C PHE A 80 1.99 -14.21 6.38
N GLY A 81 2.48 -13.43 7.33
CA GLY A 81 3.89 -13.41 7.66
C GLY A 81 4.15 -12.79 9.01
N PHE A 82 5.43 -12.74 9.36
CA PHE A 82 5.90 -12.23 10.64
C PHE A 82 6.99 -11.20 10.40
N VAL A 83 6.94 -10.11 11.15
CA VAL A 83 7.98 -9.10 11.24
C VAL A 83 8.63 -9.25 12.61
N LYS A 84 9.92 -9.56 12.61
CA LYS A 84 10.77 -9.52 13.79
C LYS A 84 11.33 -8.12 13.93
N LEU A 85 11.16 -7.54 15.12
CA LEU A 85 11.61 -6.20 15.45
C LEU A 85 13.06 -6.24 15.97
N ARG A 86 13.76 -5.11 15.86
CA ARG A 86 15.13 -4.96 16.35
C ARG A 86 15.22 -5.31 17.83
N LEU A 87 16.14 -6.22 18.15
CA LEU A 87 16.45 -6.65 19.52
C LEU A 87 17.25 -5.56 20.26
N GLY A 88 17.14 -5.54 21.59
CA GLY A 88 17.87 -4.60 22.46
C GLY A 88 17.10 -3.33 22.83
N ILE A 89 15.91 -3.12 22.26
CA ILE A 89 14.97 -2.08 22.68
C ILE A 89 13.88 -2.76 23.52
N SER A 90 13.76 -2.36 24.80
CA SER A 90 12.66 -2.80 25.64
C SER A 90 11.36 -2.22 25.10
N ARG A 91 10.35 -3.07 24.90
CA ARG A 91 9.04 -2.67 24.38
C ARG A 91 7.95 -3.28 25.25
N THR A 92 6.83 -2.57 25.37
CA THR A 92 5.60 -3.09 25.97
C THR A 92 4.65 -3.61 24.89
N GLN A 93 3.68 -4.44 25.28
CA GLN A 93 2.67 -4.96 24.35
C GLN A 93 1.84 -3.83 23.70
N GLU A 94 1.61 -2.74 24.44
CA GLU A 94 0.89 -1.55 23.98
C GLU A 94 1.68 -0.82 22.88
N GLU A 95 2.99 -0.72 23.01
CA GLU A 95 3.86 -0.13 21.98
C GLU A 95 3.87 -0.96 20.70
N ILE A 96 3.89 -2.30 20.82
CA ILE A 96 3.80 -3.20 19.66
C ILE A 96 2.45 -3.04 18.96
N THR A 97 1.37 -3.02 19.73
CA THR A 97 0.02 -2.84 19.20
C THR A 97 -0.12 -1.48 18.51
N THR A 98 0.45 -0.43 19.09
CA THR A 98 0.47 0.93 18.52
C THR A 98 1.27 0.96 17.22
N THR A 99 2.41 0.27 17.17
CA THR A 99 3.23 0.14 15.96
C THR A 99 2.47 -0.60 14.86
N ALA A 100 1.86 -1.74 15.19
CA ALA A 100 1.02 -2.51 14.27
C ALA A 100 -0.13 -1.66 13.70
N MET A 101 -0.85 -0.93 14.56
CA MET A 101 -1.92 -0.02 14.13
C MET A 101 -1.40 1.12 13.25
N ARG A 102 -0.23 1.69 13.57
CA ARG A 102 0.40 2.74 12.76
C ARG A 102 0.74 2.22 11.36
N TRP A 103 1.38 1.07 11.26
CA TRP A 103 1.73 0.45 9.99
C TRP A 103 0.49 0.12 9.15
N SER A 104 -0.56 -0.41 9.79
CA SER A 104 -1.84 -0.68 9.13
C SER A 104 -2.46 0.60 8.54
N LYS A 105 -2.43 1.71 9.29
CA LYS A 105 -2.93 3.00 8.82
C LYS A 105 -2.11 3.56 7.66
N VAL A 106 -0.79 3.48 7.72
CA VAL A 106 0.09 3.99 6.65
C VAL A 106 -0.13 3.21 5.36
N LEU A 107 -0.12 1.87 5.42
CA LEU A 107 -0.33 1.05 4.22
C LEU A 107 -1.74 1.22 3.64
N ARG A 108 -2.75 1.43 4.48
CA ARG A 108 -4.10 1.77 4.02
C ARG A 108 -4.15 3.07 3.21
N THR A 109 -3.31 4.07 3.51
CA THR A 109 -3.22 5.29 2.68
C THR A 109 -2.60 5.02 1.31
N GLY A 110 -1.78 3.98 1.19
CA GLY A 110 -1.25 3.47 -0.09
C GLY A 110 -2.18 2.49 -0.81
N SER A 111 -3.45 2.37 -0.40
CA SER A 111 -4.40 1.37 -0.94
C SER A 111 -3.99 -0.09 -0.71
N VAL A 112 -3.03 -0.35 0.18
CA VAL A 112 -2.57 -1.69 0.55
C VAL A 112 -3.34 -2.17 1.78
N GLU A 113 -4.13 -3.22 1.61
CA GLU A 113 -4.97 -3.77 2.68
C GLU A 113 -4.23 -4.86 3.45
N VAL A 114 -3.57 -4.45 4.53
CA VAL A 114 -2.81 -5.33 5.42
C VAL A 114 -3.28 -5.12 6.86
N LYS A 115 -3.50 -6.23 7.56
CA LYS A 115 -3.84 -6.24 8.98
C LYS A 115 -2.63 -6.70 9.79
N PHE A 116 -2.09 -5.82 10.64
CA PHE A 116 -1.03 -6.16 11.57
C PHE A 116 -1.57 -6.47 12.97
N MET A 117 -0.97 -7.45 13.64
CA MET A 117 -1.30 -7.89 14.99
C MET A 117 -0.02 -8.14 15.78
N GLY A 118 0.11 -7.54 16.96
CA GLY A 118 1.22 -7.82 17.87
C GLY A 118 1.10 -9.22 18.45
N VAL A 119 2.11 -10.07 18.23
CA VAL A 119 2.16 -11.44 18.79
C VAL A 119 2.92 -11.42 20.10
N ASP A 120 4.13 -10.86 20.08
CA ASP A 120 5.04 -10.74 21.23
C ASP A 120 5.71 -9.37 21.24
N LEU A 121 6.50 -9.08 22.29
CA LEU A 121 7.26 -7.82 22.45
C LEU A 121 8.30 -7.54 21.34
N SER A 122 8.58 -8.51 20.47
CA SER A 122 9.52 -8.39 19.36
C SER A 122 8.97 -8.91 18.03
N THR A 123 7.70 -9.32 17.97
CA THR A 123 7.12 -9.95 16.77
C THR A 123 5.74 -9.38 16.46
N ILE A 124 5.57 -8.91 15.24
CA ILE A 124 4.28 -8.48 14.67
C ILE A 124 3.92 -9.45 13.56
N MET A 125 2.73 -10.05 13.61
CA MET A 125 2.18 -10.83 12.51
C MET A 125 1.41 -9.91 11.57
N PHE A 126 1.38 -10.22 10.28
CA PHE A 126 0.51 -9.57 9.33
C PHE A 126 -0.28 -10.58 8.50
N THR A 127 -1.44 -10.18 8.03
CA THR A 127 -2.23 -10.87 7.02
C THR A 127 -2.57 -9.91 5.90
N ILE A 128 -2.43 -10.36 4.65
CA ILE A 128 -2.73 -9.60 3.44
C ILE A 128 -3.68 -10.42 2.57
N GLU A 129 -4.69 -9.76 2.01
CA GLU A 129 -5.69 -10.44 1.16
C GLU A 129 -5.21 -10.57 -0.29
N ARG A 130 -4.53 -9.54 -0.80
CA ARG A 130 -3.98 -9.50 -2.16
C ARG A 130 -2.48 -9.75 -2.12
N GLY A 131 -2.04 -10.93 -2.56
CA GLY A 131 -0.61 -11.26 -2.61
C GLY A 131 0.23 -10.35 -3.51
N GLN A 132 -0.41 -9.65 -4.45
CA GLN A 132 0.25 -8.69 -5.35
C GLN A 132 0.92 -7.53 -4.61
N ASP A 133 0.37 -7.14 -3.45
CA ASP A 133 0.89 -6.01 -2.66
C ASP A 133 2.04 -6.43 -1.71
N ILE A 134 2.46 -7.71 -1.75
CA ILE A 134 3.54 -8.22 -0.89
C ILE A 134 4.86 -7.49 -1.14
N GLU A 135 5.13 -7.09 -2.39
CA GLU A 135 6.35 -6.37 -2.72
C GLU A 135 6.38 -4.97 -2.10
N GLU A 136 5.27 -4.24 -2.17
CA GLU A 136 5.09 -2.94 -1.52
C GLU A 136 5.16 -3.07 0.01
N LEU A 137 4.52 -4.11 0.56
CA LEU A 137 4.59 -4.43 1.99
C LEU A 137 6.04 -4.70 2.44
N LYS A 138 6.79 -5.50 1.67
CA LYS A 138 8.20 -5.81 1.91
C LYS A 138 9.04 -4.54 1.98
N GLU A 139 8.90 -3.67 0.98
CA GLU A 139 9.63 -2.40 0.92
C GLU A 139 9.28 -1.50 2.10
N PHE A 140 7.98 -1.35 2.38
CA PHE A 140 7.51 -0.58 3.53
C PHE A 140 8.07 -1.11 4.84
N VAL A 141 7.89 -2.40 5.16
CA VAL A 141 8.35 -2.98 6.43
C VAL A 141 9.86 -2.83 6.58
N LEU A 142 10.63 -3.14 5.53
CA LEU A 142 12.09 -3.03 5.59
C LEU A 142 12.58 -1.57 5.63
N SER A 143 11.75 -0.58 5.30
CA SER A 143 12.06 0.84 5.53
C SER A 143 11.94 1.24 7.00
N GLN A 144 11.08 0.58 7.78
CA GLN A 144 10.78 0.96 9.17
C GLN A 144 11.96 0.63 10.10
N PRO A 145 12.50 1.60 10.87
CA PRO A 145 13.68 1.40 11.70
C PRO A 145 13.48 0.34 12.79
N GLU A 146 12.24 0.11 13.22
CA GLU A 146 11.88 -0.90 14.20
C GLU A 146 11.96 -2.33 13.63
N ALA A 147 11.81 -2.50 12.32
CA ALA A 147 11.85 -3.80 11.66
C ALA A 147 13.29 -4.28 11.46
N TYR A 148 13.52 -5.56 11.74
CA TYR A 148 14.79 -6.22 11.50
C TYR A 148 14.67 -7.26 10.38
N GLU A 149 13.67 -8.13 10.48
CA GLU A 149 13.49 -9.25 9.57
C GLU A 149 11.99 -9.44 9.27
N MET A 150 11.65 -9.71 8.02
CA MET A 150 10.30 -10.07 7.60
C MET A 150 10.29 -11.48 7.03
N LYS A 151 9.40 -12.35 7.51
CA LYS A 151 9.26 -13.74 7.06
C LYS A 151 7.90 -13.97 6.43
N ILE A 152 7.87 -14.59 5.25
CA ILE A 152 6.65 -15.02 4.55
C ILE A 152 6.83 -16.48 4.14
N GLY A 153 6.02 -17.38 4.70
CA GLY A 153 6.23 -18.81 4.53
C GLY A 153 7.63 -19.20 5.02
N GLU A 154 8.48 -19.69 4.13
CA GLU A 154 9.89 -20.02 4.44
C GLU A 154 10.90 -18.95 4.01
N GLN A 155 10.44 -17.93 3.29
CA GLN A 155 11.31 -16.85 2.82
C GLN A 155 11.52 -15.80 3.91
N THR A 156 12.78 -15.41 4.08
CA THR A 156 13.21 -14.42 5.07
C THR A 156 13.87 -13.24 4.37
N PHE A 157 13.34 -12.05 4.61
CA PHE A 157 13.80 -10.78 4.05
C PHE A 157 14.43 -9.91 5.12
N ARG A 158 15.58 -9.32 4.81
CA ARG A 158 16.37 -8.45 5.69
C ARG A 158 16.92 -7.27 4.90
N ARG A 159 17.32 -6.21 5.61
CA ARG A 159 18.02 -5.10 4.97
C ARG A 159 19.41 -5.58 4.50
N PRO A 160 19.94 -5.02 3.39
CA PRO A 160 21.29 -5.33 2.95
C PRO A 160 22.31 -5.09 4.08
N GLY A 161 23.08 -6.13 4.43
CA GLY A 161 24.13 -6.06 5.45
C GLY A 161 23.72 -6.47 6.87
N ASP A 162 22.43 -6.66 7.18
CA ASP A 162 21.99 -7.13 8.49
C ASP A 162 22.23 -8.67 8.63
N PRO A 163 22.94 -9.14 9.68
CA PRO A 163 23.19 -10.56 9.90
C PRO A 163 21.89 -11.33 10.21
N PRO A 164 21.89 -12.68 10.14
CA PRO A 164 20.72 -13.47 10.57
C PRO A 164 20.32 -13.16 12.01
N LEU A 165 19.02 -13.13 12.30
CA LEU A 165 18.52 -12.80 13.64
C LEU A 165 19.09 -13.73 14.72
N GLU A 166 19.29 -15.01 14.41
CA GLU A 166 19.87 -15.98 15.34
C GLU A 166 21.30 -15.60 15.74
N GLU A 167 22.12 -15.13 14.80
CA GLU A 167 23.47 -14.67 15.09
C GLU A 167 23.45 -13.44 16.00
N VAL A 168 22.51 -12.52 15.80
CA VAL A 168 22.34 -11.35 16.69
C VAL A 168 21.93 -11.79 18.10
N ILE A 169 21.03 -12.77 18.22
CA ILE A 169 20.62 -13.34 19.51
C ILE A 169 21.84 -13.96 20.21
N GLU A 170 22.66 -14.74 19.49
CA GLU A 170 23.88 -15.31 20.03
C GLU A 170 24.88 -14.23 20.48
N MET A 171 25.11 -13.20 19.67
CA MET A 171 26.01 -12.09 20.02
C MET A 171 25.53 -11.36 21.29
N LEU A 172 24.22 -11.11 21.42
CA LEU A 172 23.64 -10.50 22.61
C LEU A 172 23.78 -11.40 23.85
N ARG A 173 23.58 -12.72 23.70
CA ARG A 173 23.80 -13.70 24.79
C ARG A 173 25.26 -13.73 25.24
N ARG A 174 26.21 -13.76 24.30
CA ARG A 174 27.66 -13.74 24.57
C ARG A 174 28.07 -12.45 25.29
N LYS A 175 27.58 -11.30 24.82
CA LYS A 175 27.85 -10.00 25.46
C LYS A 175 27.38 -9.97 26.91
N ARG A 176 26.17 -10.46 27.18
CA ARG A 176 25.63 -10.51 28.55
C ARG A 176 26.45 -11.43 29.47
N ASN A 177 26.91 -12.57 28.96
CA ASN A 177 27.66 -13.53 29.76
C ASN A 177 29.12 -13.09 30.00
N GLY A 178 29.75 -12.38 29.05
CA GLY A 178 31.12 -11.88 29.20
C GLY A 178 31.27 -10.73 30.20
N ASP A 179 30.22 -9.90 30.35
CA ASP A 179 30.18 -8.79 31.32
C ASP A 179 30.06 -9.28 32.78
N SER A 180 29.67 -10.54 32.98
CA SER A 180 29.53 -11.14 34.32
C SER A 180 30.84 -11.69 34.88
N THR A 181 31.93 -11.67 34.11
CA THR A 181 33.22 -12.30 34.48
C THR A 181 34.36 -11.31 34.76
N SER A 182 34.11 -10.00 34.70
CA SER A 182 35.16 -8.96 34.83
C SER A 182 35.21 -8.21 36.17
N ASP A 183 34.39 -8.56 37.17
CA ASP A 183 34.37 -7.86 38.48
C ASP A 183 34.59 -8.81 39.69
N GLN A 184 35.62 -9.66 39.63
CA GLN A 184 36.18 -10.32 40.82
C GLN A 184 37.71 -10.28 40.81
N GLN A 185 38.26 -9.09 41.05
CA GLN A 185 39.62 -8.95 41.60
C GLN A 185 39.58 -7.94 42.75
N HIS A 186 39.27 -8.44 43.94
CA HIS A 186 39.64 -7.82 45.20
C HIS A 186 41.01 -8.43 45.57
N PRO A 187 42.12 -7.68 45.61
CA PRO A 187 43.26 -8.09 46.41
C PRO A 187 42.93 -7.72 47.85
N GLU A 188 42.60 -8.73 48.65
CA GLU A 188 42.77 -8.62 50.10
C GLU A 188 44.28 -8.69 50.37
N ASP A 189 44.90 -7.53 50.56
CA ASP A 189 46.22 -7.45 51.20
C ASP A 189 45.99 -7.49 52.73
N GLU A 190 46.20 -8.67 53.31
CA GLU A 190 46.55 -8.83 54.72
C GLU A 190 47.96 -8.25 54.94
N LEU A 191 48.08 -7.26 55.85
CA LEU A 191 49.03 -7.18 56.98
C LEU A 191 48.98 -5.82 57.69
#